data_AF-A0A520KX87-F1
#
_entry.id   AF-A0A520KX87-F1
#
_cell.length_a   1.000
_cell.length_b   1.000
_cell.length_c   1.000
_cell.angle_alpha   90.00
_cell.angle_beta   90.00
_cell.angle_gamma   90.00
#
_symmetry.space_group_name_H-M   'P 1'
#
loop_
_entity.id
_entity.type
_entity.pdbx_description
1 polymer ?
#
loop_
_entity_poly.entity_id
_entity_poly.type
_entity_poly.pdbx_seq_one_letter_code
_entity_poly.pdbx_strand_id
1 'polypeptide(L)'
;MNEIKENYRKLMIRWHPDICRENQKKCEEMVREIAHAYRIIIDYCNNYEYSFRREDLKRARSYREYEEWWHERFGDDPIWGEGNRRKNAEG
;
A
#
# COMPACT_ATOMS: atom_id res chain seq x y z
N MET A 1 3.95 8.57 2.93
CA MET A 1 5.24 9.10 2.45
C MET A 1 6.03 9.86 3.53
N ASN A 2 5.39 10.75 4.29
CA ASN A 2 6.07 11.52 5.35
C ASN A 2 6.72 10.62 6.42
N GLU A 3 6.01 9.59 6.87
CA GLU A 3 6.54 8.63 7.85
C GLU A 3 7.80 7.89 7.36
N ILE A 4 7.81 7.44 6.10
CA ILE A 4 8.98 6.80 5.48
C ILE A 4 10.18 7.75 5.48
N LYS A 5 9.97 9.01 5.08
CA LYS A 5 11.01 10.05 5.06
C LYS A 5 11.52 10.39 6.46
N GLU A 6 10.63 10.44 7.44
CA GLU A 6 10.97 10.75 8.81
C GLU A 6 11.79 9.64 9.47
N ASN A 7 11.37 8.38 9.30
CA ASN A 7 12.12 7.22 9.77
C ASN A 7 13.50 7.10 9.09
N TYR A 8 13.57 7.36 7.78
CA TYR A 8 14.85 7.44 7.07
C TYR A 8 15.80 8.48 7.69
N ARG A 9 15.33 9.71 7.93
CA ARG A 9 16.15 10.75 8.58
C ARG A 9 16.61 10.34 9.97
N LYS A 10 15.72 9.78 10.80
CA LYS A 10 16.05 9.29 12.15
C LYS A 10 17.17 8.24 12.10
N LEU A 11 17.08 7.29 11.17
CA LEU A 11 18.08 6.23 11.00
C LEU A 11 19.41 6.78 10.46
N MET A 12 19.38 7.71 9.50
CA MET A 12 20.58 8.34 8.96
C MET A 12 21.36 9.13 10.00
N ILE A 13 20.67 9.84 10.91
CA ILE A 13 21.30 10.54 12.03
C ILE A 13 21.94 9.53 13.00
N ARG A 14 21.24 8.43 13.30
CA ARG A 14 21.73 7.40 14.23
C ARG A 14 23.02 6.73 13.74
N TRP A 15 23.11 6.43 12.45
CA TRP A 15 24.23 5.71 11.85
C TRP A 15 25.24 6.61 11.14
N HIS A 16 25.08 7.94 11.25
CA HIS A 16 26.00 8.89 10.64
C HIS A 16 27.43 8.63 11.12
N PRO A 17 28.45 8.60 10.22
CA PRO A 17 29.82 8.28 10.60
C PRO A 17 30.37 9.18 11.71
N ASP A 18 29.93 10.45 11.78
CA ASP A 18 30.36 11.40 12.82
C ASP A 18 29.72 11.18 14.20
N ILE A 19 28.58 10.47 14.27
CA ILE A 19 27.79 10.28 15.50
C ILE A 19 27.90 8.83 16.00
N CYS A 20 28.13 7.90 15.08
CA CYS A 20 28.17 6.47 15.35
C CYS A 20 29.40 6.11 16.20
N ARG A 21 29.16 5.70 17.45
CA ARG A 21 30.21 5.23 18.36
C ARG A 21 30.58 3.75 18.16
N GLU A 22 29.91 3.08 17.22
CA GLU A 22 30.21 1.70 16.85
C GLU A 22 31.39 1.62 15.86
N ASN A 23 31.77 0.41 15.48
CA ASN A 23 32.79 0.19 14.47
C ASN A 23 32.41 0.88 13.16
N GLN A 24 33.30 1.72 12.62
CA GLN A 24 33.08 2.53 11.42
C GLN A 24 32.60 1.70 10.23
N LYS A 25 33.12 0.48 10.07
CA LYS A 25 32.69 -0.45 9.00
C LYS A 25 31.21 -0.81 9.12
N LYS A 26 30.70 -1.00 10.34
CA LYS A 26 29.31 -1.32 10.61
C LYS A 26 28.40 -0.10 10.39
N CYS A 27 28.86 1.08 10.79
CA CYS A 27 28.12 2.32 10.53
C CYS A 27 27.95 2.57 9.02
N GLU A 28 29.02 2.38 8.23
CA GLU A 28 28.97 2.49 6.76
C GLU A 28 28.03 1.46 6.11
N GLU A 29 28.08 0.21 6.58
CA GLU A 29 27.20 -0.86 6.10
C GLU A 29 25.74 -0.52 6.37
N MET A 30 25.41 -0.11 7.60
CA MET A 30 24.05 0.27 7.97
C MET A 30 23.53 1.46 7.14
N VAL A 31 24.34 2.51 6.97
CA VAL A 31 23.94 3.66 6.13
C VAL A 31 23.63 3.22 4.70
N ARG A 32 24.45 2.33 4.13
CA ARG A 32 24.24 1.79 2.78
C ARG A 32 22.94 1.01 2.68
N GLU A 33 22.67 0.13 3.64
CA GLU A 33 21.43 -0.66 3.69
C GLU A 33 20.19 0.22 3.86
N ILE A 34 20.24 1.19 4.76
CA ILE A 34 19.13 2.14 5.00
C ILE A 34 18.83 2.95 3.73
N ALA A 35 19.87 3.47 3.07
CA ALA A 35 19.71 4.21 1.81
C ALA A 35 19.13 3.33 0.70
N HIS A 36 19.57 2.06 0.61
CA HIS A 36 19.08 1.11 -0.37
C HIS A 36 17.60 0.76 -0.15
N ALA A 37 17.21 0.46 1.09
CA ALA A 37 15.83 0.16 1.46
C ALA A 37 14.91 1.36 1.19
N TYR A 38 15.33 2.57 1.58
CA TYR A 38 14.58 3.80 1.31
C TYR A 38 14.34 4.00 -0.19
N ARG A 39 15.36 3.79 -1.03
CA ARG A 39 15.23 3.91 -2.49
C ARG A 39 14.18 2.95 -3.04
N ILE A 40 14.25 1.67 -2.68
CA ILE A 40 13.29 0.66 -3.15
C ILE A 40 11.86 1.04 -2.77
N ILE A 41 11.64 1.44 -1.51
CA ILE A 41 10.30 1.79 -1.02
C ILE A 41 9.76 3.01 -1.77
N ILE A 42 10.58 4.04 -1.96
CA ILE A 42 10.15 5.26 -2.66
C ILE A 42 9.90 4.98 -4.14
N ASP A 43 10.76 4.22 -4.81
CA ASP A 43 10.57 3.85 -6.21
C ASP A 43 9.31 3.03 -6.39
N TYR A 44 9.03 2.09 -5.49
CA TYR A 44 7.77 1.35 -5.48
C TYR A 44 6.60 2.30 -5.31
N CYS A 45 6.60 3.14 -4.27
CA CYS A 45 5.47 4.04 -4.02
C CYS A 45 5.22 5.07 -5.14
N ASN A 46 6.27 5.51 -5.84
CA ASN A 46 6.14 6.50 -6.91
C ASN A 46 5.75 5.88 -8.26
N ASN A 47 6.21 4.67 -8.53
CA ASN A 47 6.07 4.04 -9.85
C ASN A 47 5.15 2.81 -9.83
N TYR A 48 4.43 2.56 -8.74
CA TYR A 48 3.48 1.44 -8.70
C TYR A 48 2.29 1.73 -9.61
N GLU A 49 2.18 0.95 -10.68
CA GLU A 49 1.09 1.04 -11.63
C GLU A 49 -0.09 0.16 -11.22
N TYR A 50 -1.29 0.75 -11.20
CA TYR A 50 -2.53 0.01 -10.97
C TYR A 50 -3.11 -0.44 -12.30
N SER A 51 -3.32 -1.75 -12.44
CA SER A 51 -4.09 -2.28 -13.56
C SER A 51 -5.58 -2.14 -13.27
N PHE A 52 -6.28 -1.45 -14.17
CA PHE A 52 -7.76 -1.36 -14.17
C PHE A 52 -8.42 -2.43 -15.04
N ARG A 53 -7.65 -3.41 -15.55
CA ARG A 53 -8.23 -4.55 -16.26
C ARG A 53 -9.08 -5.36 -15.29
N ARG A 54 -10.27 -5.78 -15.73
CA ARG A 54 -11.25 -6.44 -14.88
C ARG A 54 -10.72 -7.74 -14.28
N GLU A 55 -9.89 -8.47 -15.02
CA GLU A 55 -9.27 -9.72 -14.59
C GLU A 55 -8.21 -9.50 -13.51
N ASP A 56 -7.49 -8.39 -13.56
CA ASP A 56 -6.47 -8.04 -12.57
C ASP A 56 -7.10 -7.50 -11.30
N LEU A 57 -8.17 -6.70 -11.44
CA LEU A 57 -8.99 -6.25 -10.32
C LEU A 57 -9.59 -7.44 -9.59
N LYS A 58 -10.27 -8.38 -10.26
CA LYS A 58 -10.84 -9.58 -9.63
C LYS A 58 -9.80 -10.46 -8.92
N ARG A 59 -8.56 -10.48 -9.42
CA ARG A 59 -7.46 -11.21 -8.78
C ARG A 59 -6.97 -10.49 -7.53
N ALA A 60 -6.96 -9.16 -7.54
CA ALA A 60 -6.57 -8.36 -6.40
C ALA A 60 -7.46 -8.67 -5.20
N ARG A 61 -6.82 -8.97 -4.07
CA ARG A 61 -7.50 -9.22 -2.79
C ARG A 61 -8.38 -8.03 -2.40
N SER A 62 -7.90 -6.81 -2.62
CA SER A 62 -8.62 -5.57 -2.32
C SER A 62 -9.96 -5.47 -3.03
N TYR A 63 -10.07 -5.96 -4.27
CA TYR A 63 -11.33 -5.93 -5.00
C TYR A 63 -12.35 -6.91 -4.40
N ARG A 64 -11.92 -8.12 -4.00
CA ARG A 64 -12.79 -9.10 -3.34
C ARG A 64 -13.30 -8.60 -2.00
N GLU A 65 -12.39 -8.08 -1.16
CA GLU A 65 -12.74 -7.48 0.13
C GLU A 65 -13.67 -6.27 -0.05
N TYR A 66 -13.46 -5.47 -1.10
CA TYR A 66 -14.35 -4.35 -1.44
C TYR A 66 -15.72 -4.82 -1.91
N GLU A 67 -15.79 -5.82 -2.79
CA GLU A 67 -17.04 -6.38 -3.32
C GLU A 67 -17.88 -6.99 -2.18
N GLU A 68 -17.27 -7.76 -1.29
CA GLU A 68 -17.91 -8.33 -0.10
C GLU A 68 -18.44 -7.23 0.84
N TRP A 69 -17.61 -6.24 1.17
CA TRP A 69 -18.02 -5.10 2.01
C TRP A 69 -19.17 -4.31 1.37
N TRP A 70 -19.11 -4.08 0.07
CA TRP A 70 -20.12 -3.33 -0.66
C TRP A 70 -21.45 -4.08 -0.69
N HIS A 71 -21.41 -5.39 -0.94
CA HIS A 71 -22.59 -6.25 -0.89
C HIS A 71 -23.18 -6.35 0.51
N GLU A 72 -22.38 -6.49 1.57
CA GLU A 72 -22.87 -6.53 2.95
C GLU A 72 -23.61 -5.24 3.32
N ARG A 73 -23.11 -4.09 2.85
CA ARG A 73 -23.63 -2.78 3.26
C ARG A 73 -24.76 -2.25 2.38
N PHE A 74 -24.75 -2.58 1.09
CA PHE A 74 -25.65 -2.01 0.09
C PHE A 74 -26.33 -3.04 -0.82
N GLY A 75 -26.09 -4.34 -0.63
CA GLY A 75 -26.65 -5.39 -1.49
C GLY A 75 -28.18 -5.45 -1.52
N ASP A 76 -28.82 -5.13 -0.39
CA ASP A 76 -30.28 -5.06 -0.22
C ASP A 76 -30.84 -3.63 -0.35
N ASP A 77 -30.00 -2.65 -0.71
CA ASP A 77 -30.44 -1.26 -0.86
C ASP A 77 -31.45 -1.13 -2.02
N PRO A 78 -32.60 -0.44 -1.86
CA PRO A 78 -33.60 -0.33 -2.92
C PRO A 78 -33.14 0.46 -4.15
N ILE A 79 -32.15 1.33 -4.00
CA ILE A 79 -31.64 2.24 -5.04
C ILE A 79 -30.37 1.63 -5.68
N TRP A 80 -29.49 1.05 -4.87
CA TRP A 80 -28.18 0.57 -5.31
C TRP A 80 -28.03 -0.95 -5.30
N GLY A 81 -28.84 -1.66 -4.52
CA GLY A 81 -28.83 -3.11 -4.37
C GLY A 81 -29.52 -3.87 -5.50
N GLU A 82 -29.31 -5.18 -5.53
CA GLU A 82 -29.87 -6.05 -6.58
C GLU A 82 -31.36 -6.39 -6.36
N GLY A 83 -31.92 -6.03 -5.20
CA GLY A 83 -33.29 -6.31 -4.81
C GLY A 83 -34.36 -5.75 -5.76
N ASN A 84 -34.05 -4.69 -6.51
CA ASN A 84 -34.98 -4.08 -7.46
C ASN A 84 -34.93 -4.70 -8.87
N ARG A 85 -33.90 -5.50 -9.20
CA ARG A 85 -33.78 -6.18 -10.50
C ARG A 85 -34.65 -7.44 -10.62
N ARG A 86 -35.06 -8.04 -9.49
CA ARG A 86 -35.88 -9.26 -9.48
C ARG A 86 -37.39 -9.01 -9.57
N LYS A 87 -37.89 -7.83 -9.17
CA LYS A 87 -39.33 -7.52 -9.18
C LYS A 87 -39.89 -7.04 -10.54
N ASN A 88 -39.03 -6.69 -11.48
CA ASN A 88 -39.43 -6.18 -12.80
C ASN A 88 -39.31 -7.22 -13.94
N ALA A 89 -38.95 -8.47 -13.63
CA ALA A 89 -38.81 -9.56 -14.61
C ALA A 89 -39.98 -10.56 -14.58
N GLU A 90 -40.91 -10.41 -13.63
CA GLU A 90 -42.11 -11.25 -13.48
C GLU A 90 -43.42 -10.45 -13.68
N GLY A 91 -43.34 -9.27 -14.31
CA GLY A 91 -44.49 -8.41 -14.64
C GLY A 91 -44.78 -8.36 -16.12
#